data_AF-A0AAD8XVK2-F1
#
_entry.id   AF-A0AAD8XVK2-F1
#
_cell.length_a   1.000
_cell.length_b   1.000
_cell.length_c   1.000
_cell.angle_alpha   90.00
_cell.angle_beta   90.00
_cell.angle_gamma   90.00
#
_symmetry.space_group_name_H-M   'P 1'
#
loop_
_entity.id
_entity.type
_entity.pdbx_description
1 polymer ?
#
loop_
_entity_poly.entity_id
_entity_poly.type
_entity_poly.pdbx_seq_one_letter_code
_entity_poly.pdbx_strand_id
1 'polypeptide(L)'
;MSNQQHYYGGISIEDAGGRLHHRRAGSSKSSASKLRLRRPRLLQRRVSHSKPKNHHVGGTASLSTWLSRRNSKPLCPVTRLKKLKGVLLLIIIAALTMTLAIRLATGDGSTKNVGATKNPLSPLFKIYISALKLCPLPTKMLTGAALATAGDAVAQGWEENGYDPTRGASFAAFDTIYRIIQHWLFPSIVKLCRGQYLSAAAGAIGAEKLFDLSILTAMERSLASQLIMVPFLYYPIFFCVTGFAMKLTFEEGLDR
;
A
#
# COMPACT_ATOMS: atom_id res chain seq x y z
N MET A 1 -4.75 -31.59 24.14
CA MET A 1 -4.04 -30.41 23.60
C MET A 1 -3.64 -30.76 22.16
N SER A 2 -4.44 -30.32 21.19
CA SER A 2 -4.37 -30.77 19.79
C SER A 2 -3.24 -30.07 19.03
N ASN A 3 -2.43 -30.89 18.36
CA ASN A 3 -1.30 -30.55 17.52
C ASN A 3 -1.77 -29.78 16.27
N GLN A 4 -1.77 -28.44 16.32
CA GLN A 4 -1.90 -27.61 15.12
C GLN A 4 -0.59 -27.67 14.33
N GLN A 5 -0.42 -28.71 13.51
CA GLN A 5 0.54 -28.67 12.43
C GLN A 5 0.14 -27.56 11.46
N HIS A 6 0.95 -26.49 11.47
CA HIS A 6 0.86 -25.38 10.56
C HIS A 6 1.02 -25.85 9.11
N TYR A 7 -0.10 -26.00 8.42
CA TYR A 7 -0.17 -26.04 6.96
C TYR A 7 0.15 -24.65 6.41
N TYR A 8 1.43 -24.25 6.43
CA TYR A 8 1.93 -23.29 5.47
C TYR A 8 2.24 -24.05 4.19
N GLY A 9 1.24 -24.15 3.31
CA GLY A 9 1.44 -24.56 1.94
C GLY A 9 2.41 -23.58 1.29
N GLY A 10 3.69 -23.95 1.26
CA GLY A 10 4.68 -23.33 0.41
C GLY A 10 4.22 -23.52 -1.03
N ILE A 11 3.90 -22.42 -1.70
CA ILE A 11 3.88 -22.39 -3.16
C ILE A 11 5.36 -22.53 -3.54
N SER A 12 5.80 -23.76 -3.79
CA SER A 12 7.07 -24.03 -4.45
C SER A 12 6.96 -23.45 -5.86
N ILE A 13 7.61 -22.31 -6.07
CA ILE A 13 7.97 -21.83 -7.40
C ILE A 13 9.28 -22.53 -7.76
N GLU A 14 9.21 -23.83 -8.03
CA GLU A 14 10.28 -24.58 -8.70
C GLU A 14 9.65 -25.35 -9.87
N ASP A 15 10.35 -25.30 -11.00
CA ASP A 15 10.10 -26.03 -12.25
C ASP A 15 8.92 -25.61 -13.14
N ALA A 16 9.11 -24.46 -13.80
CA ALA A 16 8.71 -24.29 -15.20
C ALA A 16 9.91 -23.79 -16.03
N GLY A 17 11.00 -24.56 -16.02
CA GLY A 17 12.16 -24.40 -16.90
C GLY A 17 11.85 -24.84 -18.33
N GLY A 18 10.91 -24.15 -18.98
CA GLY A 18 10.59 -24.32 -20.40
C GLY A 18 11.71 -23.74 -21.27
N ARG A 19 12.58 -24.62 -21.76
CA ARG A 19 13.64 -24.37 -22.74
C ARG A 19 13.03 -23.80 -24.05
N LEU A 20 12.98 -22.48 -24.17
CA LEU A 20 12.58 -21.78 -25.40
C LEU A 20 13.78 -21.65 -26.35
N HIS A 21 13.67 -22.30 -27.51
CA HIS A 21 14.60 -22.18 -28.62
C HIS A 21 14.66 -20.75 -29.14
N HIS A 22 15.86 -20.16 -29.16
CA HIS A 22 16.16 -18.93 -29.88
C HIS A 22 16.01 -19.13 -31.39
N ARG A 23 14.88 -18.68 -31.96
CA ARG A 23 14.75 -18.43 -33.41
C ARG A 23 14.87 -16.92 -33.63
N ARG A 24 16.05 -16.49 -34.06
CA ARG A 24 16.39 -15.10 -34.38
C ARG A 24 15.81 -14.77 -35.77
N ALA A 25 14.64 -14.14 -35.81
CA ALA A 25 14.08 -13.55 -37.02
C ALA A 25 14.35 -12.04 -37.03
N GLY A 26 14.85 -11.54 -38.17
CA GLY A 26 15.32 -10.17 -38.35
C GLY A 26 14.22 -9.12 -38.22
N SER A 27 14.55 -8.03 -37.53
CA SER A 27 13.71 -6.84 -37.42
C SER A 27 14.07 -5.86 -38.53
N SER A 28 13.18 -5.76 -39.52
CA SER A 28 13.15 -4.70 -40.52
C SER A 28 12.93 -3.33 -39.86
N LYS A 29 13.68 -2.33 -40.33
CA LYS A 29 13.55 -0.94 -39.95
C LYS A 29 12.23 -0.39 -40.50
N SER A 30 11.30 -0.02 -39.61
CA SER A 30 10.10 0.73 -39.97
C SER A 30 10.20 2.15 -39.44
N SER A 31 10.27 3.09 -40.37
CA SER A 31 10.29 4.53 -40.14
C SER A 31 8.96 5.01 -39.56
N ALA A 32 8.97 5.41 -38.29
CA ALA A 32 7.85 6.10 -37.67
C ALA A 32 7.88 7.58 -38.06
N SER A 33 7.01 7.95 -39.01
CA SER A 33 6.68 9.32 -39.39
C SER A 33 6.06 10.07 -38.21
N LYS A 34 6.67 11.19 -37.88
CA LYS A 34 6.34 12.06 -36.75
C LYS A 34 5.13 12.95 -37.12
N LEU A 35 3.92 12.42 -37.01
CA LEU A 35 2.67 13.17 -37.23
C LEU A 35 2.41 14.10 -36.04
N ARG A 36 2.82 15.37 -36.18
CA ARG A 36 2.47 16.45 -35.24
C ARG A 36 0.99 16.82 -35.41
N LEU A 37 0.14 16.29 -34.53
CA LEU A 37 -1.22 16.80 -34.36
C LEU A 37 -1.17 18.23 -33.78
N ARG A 38 -1.52 19.21 -34.62
CA ARG A 38 -1.85 20.58 -34.21
C ARG A 38 -3.09 20.54 -33.31
N ARG A 39 -2.93 20.95 -32.05
CA ARG A 39 -4.08 21.21 -31.16
C ARG A 39 -4.89 22.40 -31.70
N PRO A 40 -6.23 22.31 -31.77
CA PRO A 40 -7.07 23.43 -32.15
C PRO A 40 -7.06 24.50 -31.04
N ARG A 41 -6.85 25.76 -31.44
CA ARG A 41 -7.04 26.93 -30.58
C ARG A 41 -8.53 27.06 -30.29
N LEU A 42 -8.95 26.72 -29.08
CA LEU A 42 -10.28 27.07 -28.59
C LEU A 42 -10.36 28.59 -28.45
N LEU A 43 -11.30 29.16 -29.20
CA LEU A 43 -11.73 30.55 -29.13
C LEU A 43 -12.17 30.88 -27.70
N GLN A 44 -11.39 31.72 -27.03
CA GLN A 44 -11.78 32.37 -25.79
C GLN A 44 -12.92 33.34 -26.08
N ARG A 45 -14.16 32.89 -25.88
CA ARG A 45 -15.34 33.75 -25.83
C ARG A 45 -15.23 34.61 -24.57
N ARG A 46 -14.82 35.87 -24.74
CA ARG A 46 -14.95 36.92 -23.71
C ARG A 46 -16.43 37.07 -23.37
N VAL A 47 -16.84 36.56 -22.23
CA VAL A 47 -18.11 36.91 -21.60
C VAL A 47 -17.84 38.12 -20.72
N SER A 48 -18.37 39.27 -21.11
CA SER A 48 -18.39 40.49 -20.29
C SER A 48 -19.27 40.24 -19.06
N HIS A 49 -18.66 40.20 -17.87
CA HIS A 49 -19.39 40.18 -16.61
C HIS A 49 -19.94 41.57 -16.29
N SER A 50 -21.27 41.70 -16.33
CA SER A 50 -22.02 42.74 -15.64
C SER A 50 -21.92 42.51 -14.13
N LYS A 51 -21.50 43.55 -13.38
CA LYS A 51 -21.51 43.56 -11.91
C LYS A 51 -22.93 43.37 -11.36
N PRO A 52 -23.22 42.33 -10.55
CA PRO A 52 -24.43 42.32 -9.75
C PRO A 52 -24.21 43.10 -8.46
N LYS A 53 -25.20 43.94 -8.13
CA LYS A 53 -25.29 44.68 -6.87
C LYS A 53 -25.43 43.71 -5.70
N ASN A 54 -24.71 44.00 -4.62
CA ASN A 54 -24.74 43.30 -3.35
C ASN A 54 -26.15 43.24 -2.76
N HIS A 55 -26.68 42.02 -2.62
CA HIS A 55 -27.66 41.71 -1.59
C HIS A 55 -27.04 40.68 -0.64
N HIS A 56 -26.89 41.09 0.62
CA HIS A 56 -26.54 40.22 1.74
C HIS A 56 -27.65 39.18 1.93
N VAL A 57 -27.42 37.96 1.46
CA VAL A 57 -28.22 36.77 1.83
C VAL A 57 -27.23 35.63 2.08
N GLY A 58 -27.44 34.90 3.18
CA GLY A 58 -26.54 33.89 3.75
C GLY A 58 -25.96 32.93 2.72
N GLY A 59 -24.63 32.91 2.63
CA GLY A 59 -23.88 32.21 1.61
C GLY A 59 -23.76 30.72 1.88
N THR A 60 -24.44 29.91 1.07
CA THR A 60 -24.03 28.54 0.76
C THR A 60 -22.73 28.61 -0.06
N ALA A 61 -21.60 28.26 0.55
CA ALA A 61 -20.30 28.30 -0.11
C ALA A 61 -20.26 27.32 -1.30
N SER A 62 -20.20 27.88 -2.51
CA SER A 62 -20.10 27.13 -3.76
C SER A 62 -18.75 26.40 -3.86
N LEU A 63 -18.81 25.09 -4.09
CA LEU A 63 -17.66 24.18 -4.26
C LEU A 63 -16.67 24.63 -5.36
N SER A 64 -17.11 25.49 -6.29
CA SER A 64 -16.31 25.94 -7.43
C SER A 64 -15.22 26.94 -7.07
N THR A 65 -15.30 27.63 -5.92
CA THR A 65 -14.28 28.60 -5.50
C THR A 65 -13.05 27.94 -4.87
N TRP A 66 -13.16 26.68 -4.42
CA TRP A 66 -12.07 25.95 -3.76
C TRP A 66 -11.04 25.38 -4.75
N LEU A 67 -11.45 25.00 -5.96
CA LEU A 67 -10.56 24.39 -6.96
C LEU A 67 -9.63 25.39 -7.65
N SER A 68 -9.91 26.70 -7.59
CA SER A 68 -9.09 27.72 -8.28
C SER A 68 -7.93 28.27 -7.44
N ARG A 69 -7.72 27.80 -6.20
CA ARG A 69 -6.67 28.28 -5.30
C ARG A 69 -5.44 27.35 -5.16
N ARG A 70 -5.29 26.35 -6.04
CA ARG A 70 -4.03 25.58 -6.19
C ARG A 70 -3.07 26.23 -7.20
N ASN A 71 -2.81 27.53 -7.05
CA ASN A 71 -1.71 28.18 -7.73
C ASN A 71 -0.45 27.99 -6.86
N SER A 72 0.32 26.96 -7.21
CA SER A 72 1.55 26.52 -6.58
C SER A 72 2.61 27.63 -6.58
N LYS A 73 2.83 28.25 -5.42
CA LYS A 73 4.06 29.02 -5.21
C LYS A 73 5.26 28.07 -5.36
N PRO A 74 6.31 28.45 -6.10
CA PRO A 74 7.50 27.62 -6.23
C PRO A 74 8.20 27.52 -4.87
N LEU A 75 8.05 26.37 -4.21
CA LEU A 75 8.75 26.04 -2.97
C LEU A 75 10.27 26.01 -3.25
N CYS A 76 11.02 26.83 -2.49
CA CYS A 76 12.48 26.89 -2.56
C CYS A 76 13.13 25.50 -2.38
N PRO A 77 14.13 25.13 -3.21
CA PRO A 77 14.75 23.80 -3.19
C PRO A 77 15.49 23.47 -1.87
N VAL A 78 15.86 24.47 -1.07
CA VAL A 78 16.68 24.31 0.14
C VAL A 78 15.91 23.66 1.30
N THR A 79 14.60 23.86 1.41
CA THR A 79 13.78 23.23 2.47
C THR A 79 13.51 21.74 2.20
N ARG A 80 13.48 21.32 0.93
CA ARG A 80 13.33 19.90 0.55
C ARG A 80 14.46 19.01 1.05
N LEU A 81 15.70 19.52 1.05
CA LEU A 81 16.87 18.72 1.43
C LEU A 81 16.90 18.40 2.94
N LYS A 82 16.40 19.31 3.78
CA LYS A 82 16.31 19.07 5.23
C LYS A 82 15.22 18.03 5.57
N LYS A 83 14.07 18.08 4.87
CA LYS A 83 12.99 17.08 5.04
C LYS A 83 13.45 15.67 4.62
N LEU A 84 14.22 15.54 3.54
CA LEU A 84 14.75 14.25 3.08
C LEU A 84 15.67 13.57 4.12
N LYS A 85 16.49 14.36 4.82
CA LYS A 85 17.40 13.85 5.87
C LYS A 85 16.65 13.24 7.05
N GLY A 86 15.52 13.84 7.46
CA GLY A 86 14.68 13.32 8.54
C GLY A 86 14.05 11.97 8.20
N VAL A 87 13.50 11.82 6.98
CA VAL A 87 12.92 10.55 6.51
C VAL A 87 14.00 9.46 6.41
N LEU A 88 15.17 9.80 5.86
CA LEU A 88 16.29 8.86 5.77
C LEU A 88 16.76 8.39 7.15
N LEU A 89 16.83 9.28 8.14
CA LEU A 89 17.19 8.93 9.52
C LEU A 89 16.17 7.98 10.16
N LEU A 90 14.87 8.22 9.94
CA LEU A 90 13.79 7.33 10.42
C LEU A 90 13.89 5.93 9.82
N ILE A 91 14.18 5.82 8.52
CA ILE A 91 14.39 4.52 7.84
C ILE A 91 15.62 3.80 8.43
N ILE A 92 16.70 4.53 8.70
CA ILE A 92 17.91 3.96 9.32
C ILE A 92 17.60 3.46 10.74
N ILE A 93 16.88 4.23 11.55
CA ILE A 93 16.47 3.81 12.90
C ILE A 93 15.56 2.59 12.86
N ALA A 94 14.59 2.53 11.93
CA ALA A 94 13.72 1.37 11.74
C ALA A 94 14.52 0.12 11.33
N ALA A 95 15.51 0.27 10.43
CA ALA A 95 16.38 -0.83 10.04
C ALA A 95 17.30 -1.30 11.18
N LEU A 96 17.83 -0.37 11.98
CA LEU A 96 18.66 -0.69 13.15
C LEU A 96 17.86 -1.40 14.25
N THR A 97 16.65 -0.91 14.55
CA THR A 97 15.75 -1.54 15.53
C THR A 97 15.30 -2.93 15.08
N MET A 98 14.99 -3.13 13.79
CA MET A 98 14.79 -4.46 13.18
C MET A 98 16.02 -5.35 13.38
N THR A 99 17.22 -4.85 13.07
CA THR A 99 18.46 -5.63 13.17
C THR A 99 18.75 -6.02 14.62
N LEU A 100 18.51 -5.11 15.57
CA LEU A 100 18.68 -5.36 17.00
C LEU A 100 17.67 -6.38 17.52
N ALA A 101 16.39 -6.25 17.15
CA ALA A 101 15.34 -7.20 17.53
C ALA A 101 15.64 -8.61 17.01
N ILE A 102 16.13 -8.72 15.76
CA ILE A 102 16.55 -10.00 15.19
C ILE A 102 17.74 -10.56 15.95
N ARG A 103 18.78 -9.76 16.25
CA ARG A 103 19.94 -10.24 17.02
C ARG A 103 19.58 -10.72 18.42
N LEU A 104 18.68 -10.01 19.10
CA LEU A 104 18.17 -10.43 20.40
C LEU A 104 17.38 -11.75 20.31
N ALA A 105 16.58 -11.92 19.24
CA ALA A 105 15.80 -13.14 19.02
C ALA A 105 16.66 -14.34 18.60
N THR A 106 17.76 -14.14 17.88
CA THR A 106 18.59 -15.24 17.35
C THR A 106 19.69 -15.70 18.30
N GLY A 107 20.04 -14.94 19.35
CA GLY A 107 21.04 -15.33 20.36
C GLY A 107 22.47 -15.57 19.84
N ASP A 108 22.71 -15.38 18.54
CA ASP A 108 23.95 -15.81 17.90
C ASP A 108 24.98 -14.67 17.88
N GLY A 109 25.94 -14.76 18.81
CA GLY A 109 27.06 -13.82 18.96
C GLY A 109 28.23 -14.07 17.99
N SER A 110 28.12 -15.02 17.05
CA SER A 110 29.24 -15.41 16.20
C SER A 110 29.45 -14.47 15.00
N THR A 111 30.13 -13.34 15.20
CA THR A 111 30.63 -12.46 14.13
C THR A 111 31.78 -13.12 13.35
N LYS A 112 31.47 -13.99 12.40
CA LYS A 112 32.46 -14.47 11.41
C LYS A 112 32.57 -13.46 10.26
N ASN A 113 33.81 -13.10 9.93
CA ASN A 113 34.18 -12.17 8.84
C ASN A 113 33.49 -12.53 7.53
N VAL A 114 32.47 -11.74 7.15
CA VAL A 114 31.77 -11.87 5.87
C VAL A 114 32.66 -11.23 4.80
N GLY A 115 33.37 -12.08 4.04
CA GLY A 115 34.11 -11.66 2.86
C GLY A 115 33.23 -10.88 1.88
N ALA A 116 33.83 -9.89 1.22
CA ALA A 116 33.15 -8.89 0.38
C ALA A 116 32.28 -9.52 -0.73
N THR A 117 31.01 -9.79 -0.42
CA THR A 117 30.00 -10.15 -1.42
C THR A 117 29.63 -8.91 -2.23
N LYS A 118 29.73 -8.98 -3.56
CA LYS A 118 29.46 -7.88 -4.51
C LYS A 118 28.05 -7.25 -4.40
N ASN A 119 27.14 -7.83 -3.62
CA ASN A 119 25.81 -7.30 -3.33
C ASN A 119 25.64 -7.05 -1.82
N PRO A 120 25.82 -5.81 -1.34
CA PRO A 120 25.70 -5.48 0.09
C PRO A 120 24.28 -5.73 0.65
N LEU A 121 23.28 -5.85 -0.22
CA LEU A 121 21.89 -6.16 0.15
C LEU A 121 21.64 -7.66 0.35
N SER A 122 22.50 -8.53 -0.16
CA SER A 122 22.27 -9.99 -0.10
C SER A 122 22.30 -10.56 1.33
N PRO A 123 23.16 -10.09 2.26
CA PRO A 123 23.13 -10.57 3.64
C PRO A 123 21.90 -10.07 4.40
N LEU A 124 21.53 -8.79 4.24
CA LEU A 124 20.35 -8.21 4.90
C LEU A 124 19.05 -8.89 4.45
N PHE A 125 18.92 -9.15 3.15
CA PHE A 125 17.75 -9.86 2.63
C PHE A 125 17.65 -11.28 3.18
N LYS A 126 18.78 -12.01 3.29
CA LYS A 126 18.80 -13.33 3.92
C LYS A 126 18.36 -13.29 5.38
N ILE A 127 18.86 -12.32 6.17
CA ILE A 127 18.45 -12.12 7.56
C ILE A 127 16.94 -11.84 7.65
N TYR A 128 16.43 -10.97 6.79
CA TYR A 128 15.00 -10.67 6.74
C TYR A 128 14.13 -11.89 6.39
N ILE A 129 14.51 -12.67 5.38
CA ILE A 129 13.81 -13.91 5.01
C ILE A 129 13.87 -14.93 6.15
N SER A 130 15.01 -15.06 6.84
CA SER A 130 15.12 -15.92 8.02
C SER A 130 14.22 -15.45 9.15
N ALA A 131 14.16 -14.14 9.43
CA ALA A 131 13.26 -13.57 10.43
C ALA A 131 11.79 -13.81 10.07
N LEU A 132 11.40 -13.66 8.80
CA LEU A 132 10.06 -14.01 8.31
C LEU A 132 9.69 -15.48 8.50
N LYS A 133 10.67 -16.40 8.44
CA LYS A 133 10.45 -17.83 8.68
C LYS A 133 10.32 -18.15 10.18
N LEU A 134 11.16 -17.54 11.01
CA LEU A 134 11.20 -17.78 12.46
C LEU A 134 10.04 -17.10 13.20
N CYS A 135 9.74 -15.85 12.86
CA CYS A 135 8.75 -15.00 13.54
C CYS A 135 7.88 -14.25 12.52
N PRO A 136 7.06 -14.97 11.72
CA PRO A 136 6.35 -14.38 10.57
C PRO A 136 5.45 -13.21 10.94
N LEU A 137 4.73 -13.29 12.07
CA LEU A 137 3.79 -12.25 12.47
C LEU A 137 4.50 -10.97 12.96
N PRO A 138 5.41 -11.01 13.96
CA PRO A 138 6.16 -9.83 14.39
C PRO A 138 6.94 -9.16 13.25
N THR A 139 7.61 -9.96 12.41
CA THR A 139 8.37 -9.40 11.27
C THR A 139 7.46 -8.67 10.28
N LYS A 140 6.29 -9.24 9.95
CA LYS A 140 5.30 -8.57 9.08
C LYS A 140 4.76 -7.28 9.70
N MET A 141 4.46 -7.30 10.99
CA MET A 141 3.98 -6.13 11.73
C MET A 141 5.02 -5.00 11.69
N LEU A 142 6.28 -5.30 12.00
CA LEU A 142 7.34 -4.30 12.07
C LEU A 142 7.69 -3.72 10.69
N THR A 143 7.77 -4.57 9.67
CA THR A 143 7.94 -4.12 8.27
C THR A 143 6.78 -3.25 7.82
N GLY A 144 5.56 -3.67 8.15
CA GLY A 144 4.34 -2.92 7.86
C GLY A 144 4.32 -1.54 8.50
N ALA A 145 4.54 -1.47 9.82
CA ALA A 145 4.63 -0.23 10.58
C ALA A 145 5.69 0.73 10.02
N ALA A 146 6.86 0.20 9.66
CA ALA A 146 7.93 0.99 9.06
C ALA A 146 7.53 1.56 7.70
N LEU A 147 6.90 0.74 6.83
CA LEU A 147 6.41 1.19 5.52
C LEU A 147 5.29 2.22 5.64
N ALA A 148 4.36 2.03 6.58
CA ALA A 148 3.28 2.97 6.85
C ALA A 148 3.81 4.33 7.33
N THR A 149 4.76 4.31 8.28
CA THR A 149 5.44 5.53 8.77
C THR A 149 6.21 6.23 7.65
N ALA A 150 6.95 5.48 6.83
CA ALA A 150 7.70 6.04 5.72
C ALA A 150 6.77 6.66 4.65
N GLY A 151 5.67 5.98 4.32
CA GLY A 151 4.66 6.49 3.40
C GLY A 151 4.03 7.79 3.90
N ASP A 152 3.68 7.85 5.19
CA ASP A 152 3.15 9.07 5.81
C ASP A 152 4.18 10.20 5.84
N ALA A 153 5.45 9.91 6.17
CA ALA A 153 6.52 10.89 6.14
C ALA A 153 6.76 11.48 4.74
N VAL A 154 6.62 10.66 3.68
CA VAL A 154 6.66 11.14 2.29
C VAL A 154 5.45 12.03 1.99
N ALA A 155 4.25 11.64 2.43
CA ALA A 155 3.03 12.42 2.22
C ALA A 155 3.11 13.79 2.91
N GLN A 156 3.50 13.82 4.18
CA GLN A 156 3.73 15.05 4.96
C GLN A 156 4.90 15.88 4.41
N GLY A 157 5.84 15.25 3.71
CA GLY A 157 6.94 15.95 3.04
C GLY A 157 6.48 16.99 2.01
N TRP A 158 5.26 16.85 1.49
CA TRP A 158 4.66 17.73 0.48
C TRP A 158 3.83 18.85 1.10
N GLU A 159 3.48 18.73 2.38
CA GLU A 159 2.77 19.76 3.13
C GLU A 159 3.74 20.88 3.53
N GLU A 160 3.25 22.11 3.64
CA GLU A 160 4.06 23.23 4.16
C GLU A 160 4.35 23.07 5.66
N ASN A 161 3.48 22.34 6.34
CA ASN A 161 3.62 22.00 7.75
C ASN A 161 4.84 21.08 7.97
N GLY A 162 5.42 21.14 9.17
CA GLY A 162 6.49 20.22 9.58
C GLY A 162 5.97 18.78 9.66
N TYR A 163 6.87 17.81 9.84
CA TYR A 163 6.47 16.43 10.08
C TYR A 163 5.83 16.29 11.47
N ASP A 164 4.60 15.80 11.51
CA ASP A 164 3.86 15.41 12.70
C ASP A 164 4.14 13.93 13.03
N PRO A 165 4.93 13.65 14.09
CA PRO A 165 5.24 12.29 14.50
C PRO A 165 4.02 11.55 15.06
N THR A 166 3.01 12.26 15.57
CA THR A 166 1.79 11.66 16.14
C THR A 166 0.98 11.00 15.04
N ARG A 167 0.81 11.70 13.92
CA ARG A 167 0.19 11.16 12.70
C ARG A 167 0.96 9.95 12.17
N GLY A 168 2.28 10.03 12.07
CA GLY A 168 3.11 8.90 11.63
C GLY A 168 2.98 7.66 12.54
N ALA A 169 2.96 7.88 13.86
CA ALA A 169 2.74 6.82 14.84
C ALA A 169 1.35 6.18 14.71
N SER A 170 0.32 6.96 14.40
CA SER A 170 -1.04 6.44 14.18
C SER A 170 -1.11 5.49 12.97
N PHE A 171 -0.43 5.83 11.86
CA PHE A 171 -0.33 4.96 10.69
C PHE A 171 0.45 3.67 10.99
N ALA A 172 1.52 3.77 11.78
CA ALA A 172 2.30 2.62 12.23
C ALA A 172 1.47 1.66 13.08
N ALA A 173 0.73 2.19 14.05
CA ALA A 173 -0.16 1.42 14.93
C ALA A 173 -1.30 0.79 14.13
N PHE A 174 -1.90 1.54 13.21
CA PHE A 174 -2.95 1.06 12.33
C PHE A 174 -2.48 -0.14 11.50
N ASP A 175 -1.37 -0.02 10.78
CA ASP A 175 -0.87 -1.11 9.91
C ASP A 175 -0.51 -2.36 10.74
N THR A 176 0.04 -2.16 11.94
CA THR A 176 0.34 -3.23 12.90
C THR A 176 -0.92 -4.02 13.30
N ILE A 177 -1.95 -3.31 13.78
CA ILE A 177 -3.22 -3.91 14.24
C ILE A 177 -3.92 -4.60 13.07
N TYR A 178 -3.99 -3.91 11.92
CA TYR A 178 -4.61 -4.45 10.72
C TYR A 178 -3.95 -5.76 10.29
N ARG A 179 -2.61 -5.85 10.32
CA ARG A 179 -1.88 -7.08 9.98
C ARG A 179 -2.09 -8.22 10.98
N ILE A 180 -2.21 -7.94 12.28
CA ILE A 180 -2.53 -8.96 13.28
C ILE A 180 -3.87 -9.60 12.93
N ILE A 181 -4.88 -8.76 12.69
CA ILE A 181 -6.24 -9.22 12.38
C ILE A 181 -6.26 -9.96 11.06
N GLN A 182 -5.61 -9.43 10.02
CA GLN A 182 -5.45 -10.11 8.73
C GLN A 182 -4.81 -11.49 8.89
N HIS A 183 -3.75 -11.61 9.69
CA HIS A 183 -3.06 -12.89 9.92
C HIS A 183 -4.01 -13.94 10.49
N TRP A 184 -4.93 -13.53 11.36
CA TRP A 184 -5.93 -14.40 11.94
C TRP A 184 -7.12 -14.69 11.00
N LEU A 185 -7.56 -13.68 10.24
CA LEU A 185 -8.79 -13.77 9.42
C LEU A 185 -8.56 -14.42 8.05
N PHE A 186 -7.41 -14.22 7.41
CA PHE A 186 -7.12 -14.79 6.09
C PHE A 186 -7.25 -16.32 6.03
N PRO A 187 -6.74 -17.10 7.01
CA PRO A 187 -6.95 -18.55 7.03
C PRO A 187 -8.43 -18.95 7.03
N SER A 188 -9.28 -18.19 7.73
CA SER A 188 -10.73 -18.42 7.76
C SER A 188 -11.36 -18.13 6.41
N ILE A 189 -11.01 -17.01 5.76
CA ILE A 189 -11.46 -16.70 4.41
C ILE A 189 -11.02 -17.78 3.42
N VAL A 190 -9.78 -18.25 3.47
CA VAL A 190 -9.28 -19.30 2.58
C VAL A 190 -10.01 -20.64 2.78
N LYS A 191 -10.37 -20.96 4.04
CA LYS A 191 -11.13 -22.17 4.36
C LYS A 191 -12.58 -22.09 3.88
N LEU A 192 -13.21 -20.93 4.06
CA LEU A 192 -14.61 -20.69 3.71
C LEU A 192 -14.80 -20.42 2.22
N CYS A 193 -13.83 -19.83 1.54
CA CYS A 193 -13.93 -19.46 0.11
C CYS A 193 -13.15 -20.43 -0.77
N ARG A 194 -13.84 -21.49 -1.21
CA ARG A 194 -13.32 -22.55 -2.10
C ARG A 194 -14.03 -22.56 -3.46
N GLY A 195 -14.66 -21.46 -3.84
CA GLY A 195 -15.37 -21.32 -5.11
C GLY A 195 -16.81 -21.85 -5.06
N GLN A 196 -17.28 -22.41 -3.95
CA GLN A 196 -18.57 -23.09 -3.89
C GLN A 196 -19.77 -22.14 -4.05
N TYR A 197 -19.67 -20.89 -3.55
CA TYR A 197 -20.78 -19.95 -3.67
C TYR A 197 -20.89 -19.39 -5.08
N LEU A 198 -19.76 -19.07 -5.71
CA LEU A 198 -19.75 -18.64 -7.11
C LEU A 198 -20.07 -19.79 -8.07
N SER A 199 -19.65 -21.02 -7.75
CA SER A 199 -20.03 -22.20 -8.53
C SER A 199 -21.53 -22.45 -8.47
N ALA A 200 -22.16 -22.34 -7.29
CA ALA A 200 -23.61 -22.43 -7.16
C ALA A 200 -24.33 -21.33 -7.97
N ALA A 201 -23.83 -20.09 -7.92
CA ALA A 201 -24.39 -18.99 -8.71
C ALA A 201 -24.22 -19.22 -10.23
N ALA A 202 -23.06 -19.73 -10.66
CA ALA A 202 -22.79 -20.07 -12.06
C ALA A 202 -23.69 -21.22 -12.54
N GLY A 203 -23.93 -22.23 -11.71
CA GLY A 203 -24.87 -23.31 -12.00
C GLY A 203 -26.32 -22.82 -12.15
N ALA A 204 -26.75 -21.88 -11.30
CA ALA A 204 -28.09 -21.29 -11.39
C ALA A 204 -28.35 -20.56 -12.72
N ILE A 205 -27.31 -20.07 -13.40
CA ILE A 205 -27.40 -19.40 -14.70
C ILE A 205 -26.94 -20.28 -15.88
N GLY A 206 -26.63 -21.56 -15.64
CA GLY A 206 -26.16 -22.50 -16.68
C GLY A 206 -24.75 -22.21 -17.21
N ALA A 207 -23.91 -21.48 -16.47
CA ALA A 207 -22.56 -21.07 -16.85
C ALA A 207 -21.44 -21.95 -16.24
N GLU A 208 -21.79 -23.08 -15.62
CA GLU A 208 -20.85 -23.97 -14.91
C GLU A 208 -19.65 -24.45 -15.74
N LYS A 209 -19.82 -24.59 -17.06
CA LYS A 209 -18.75 -25.06 -17.97
C LYS A 209 -17.79 -23.96 -18.41
N LEU A 210 -18.13 -22.69 -18.17
CA LEU A 210 -17.32 -21.54 -18.61
C LEU A 210 -16.19 -21.22 -17.64
N PHE A 211 -16.28 -21.67 -16.38
CA PHE A 211 -15.35 -21.30 -15.33
C PHE A 211 -14.79 -22.54 -14.65
N ASP A 212 -13.46 -22.62 -14.60
CA ASP A 212 -12.78 -23.60 -13.78
C ASP A 212 -12.94 -23.27 -12.28
N LEU A 213 -13.04 -24.28 -11.43
CA LEU A 213 -13.20 -24.14 -9.97
C LEU A 213 -12.03 -23.36 -9.36
N SER A 214 -10.83 -23.47 -9.94
CA SER A 214 -9.65 -22.70 -9.51
C SER A 214 -9.85 -21.18 -9.69
N ILE A 215 -10.43 -20.77 -10.82
CA ILE A 215 -10.75 -19.37 -11.13
C ILE A 215 -11.84 -18.87 -10.20
N LEU A 216 -12.91 -19.65 -10.02
CA LEU A 216 -13.99 -19.31 -9.08
C LEU A 216 -13.49 -19.16 -7.65
N THR A 217 -12.59 -20.05 -7.20
CA THR A 217 -11.96 -19.95 -5.88
C THR A 217 -11.15 -18.66 -5.73
N ALA A 218 -10.36 -18.30 -6.74
CA ALA A 218 -9.56 -17.07 -6.72
C ALA A 218 -10.46 -15.82 -6.72
N MET A 219 -11.53 -15.82 -7.53
CA MET A 219 -12.51 -14.75 -7.57
C MET A 219 -13.22 -14.58 -6.23
N GLU A 220 -13.66 -15.68 -5.63
CA GLU A 220 -14.39 -15.65 -4.36
C GLU A 220 -13.52 -15.11 -3.23
N ARG A 221 -12.26 -15.56 -3.13
CA ARG A 221 -11.30 -15.03 -2.15
C ARG A 221 -11.01 -13.55 -2.38
N SER A 222 -10.91 -13.12 -3.63
CA SER A 222 -10.69 -11.72 -3.98
C SER A 222 -11.90 -10.86 -3.61
N LEU A 223 -13.11 -11.34 -3.88
CA LEU A 223 -14.36 -10.69 -3.52
C LEU A 223 -14.53 -10.62 -2.00
N ALA A 224 -14.30 -11.72 -1.27
CA ALA A 224 -14.33 -11.70 0.19
C ALA A 224 -13.31 -10.71 0.76
N SER A 225 -12.09 -10.66 0.19
CA SER A 225 -11.09 -9.68 0.60
C SER A 225 -11.54 -8.23 0.33
N GLN A 226 -12.08 -7.93 -0.85
CA GLN A 226 -12.44 -6.56 -1.21
C GLN A 226 -13.75 -6.09 -0.57
N LEU A 227 -14.78 -6.94 -0.56
CA LEU A 227 -16.13 -6.58 -0.11
C LEU A 227 -16.37 -6.82 1.37
N ILE A 228 -15.59 -7.69 2.02
CA ILE A 228 -15.74 -7.92 3.46
C ILE A 228 -14.64 -7.18 4.22
N MET A 229 -13.37 -7.40 3.88
CA MET A 229 -12.28 -6.82 4.68
C MET A 229 -12.25 -5.30 4.62
N VAL A 230 -12.46 -4.70 3.46
CA VAL A 230 -12.32 -3.24 3.34
C VAL A 230 -13.42 -2.48 4.10
N PRO A 231 -14.72 -2.69 3.83
CA PRO A 231 -15.79 -1.95 4.51
C PRO A 231 -15.94 -2.31 5.98
N PHE A 232 -15.86 -3.60 6.34
CA PHE A 232 -16.20 -4.05 7.70
C PHE A 232 -15.01 -4.16 8.64
N LEU A 233 -13.78 -4.12 8.13
CA LEU A 233 -12.59 -4.30 8.96
C LEU A 233 -11.60 -3.15 8.81
N TYR A 234 -11.16 -2.84 7.59
CA TYR A 234 -10.16 -1.82 7.35
C TYR A 234 -10.64 -0.45 7.82
N TYR A 235 -11.81 0.02 7.37
CA TYR A 235 -12.30 1.34 7.75
C TYR A 235 -12.60 1.47 9.24
N PRO A 236 -13.33 0.55 9.91
CA PRO A 236 -13.57 0.66 11.34
C PRO A 236 -12.29 0.71 12.17
N ILE A 237 -11.31 -0.16 11.86
CA ILE A 237 -10.01 -0.14 12.56
C ILE A 237 -9.27 1.16 12.29
N PHE A 238 -9.27 1.62 11.04
CA PHE A 238 -8.62 2.87 10.65
C PHE A 238 -9.19 4.05 11.44
N PHE A 239 -10.52 4.20 11.45
CA PHE A 239 -11.19 5.27 12.18
C PHE A 239 -10.97 5.16 13.69
N CYS A 240 -11.08 3.96 14.27
CA CYS A 240 -10.83 3.77 15.70
C CYS A 240 -9.39 4.13 16.09
N VAL A 241 -8.38 3.65 15.35
CA VAL A 241 -6.97 3.85 15.70
C VAL A 241 -6.55 5.30 15.46
N THR A 242 -6.93 5.88 14.32
CA THR A 242 -6.56 7.27 14.00
C THR A 242 -7.34 8.27 14.84
N GLY A 243 -8.64 8.05 15.06
CA GLY A 243 -9.45 8.87 15.97
C GLY A 243 -8.88 8.86 17.39
N PHE A 244 -8.55 7.68 17.92
CA PHE A 244 -7.91 7.56 19.23
C PHE A 244 -6.56 8.29 19.29
N ALA A 245 -5.69 8.10 18.28
CA ALA A 245 -4.37 8.73 18.25
C ALA A 245 -4.46 10.26 18.15
N MET A 246 -5.46 10.79 17.45
CA MET A 246 -5.69 12.23 17.30
C MET A 246 -6.52 12.81 18.45
N LYS A 247 -6.94 12.00 19.43
CA LYS A 247 -7.85 12.38 20.52
C LYS A 247 -9.15 13.03 20.01
N LEU A 248 -9.63 12.58 18.85
CA LEU A 248 -10.89 13.04 18.28
C LEU A 248 -12.04 12.34 18.99
N THR A 249 -13.13 13.07 19.19
CA THR A 249 -14.41 12.46 19.54
C THR A 249 -14.94 11.63 18.36
N PHE A 250 -15.89 10.73 18.64
CA PHE A 250 -16.45 9.86 17.61
C PHE A 250 -17.14 10.67 16.51
N GLU A 251 -17.83 11.74 16.91
CA GLU A 251 -18.53 12.69 16.05
C GLU A 251 -17.55 13.45 15.14
N GLU A 252 -16.46 13.98 15.70
CA GLU A 252 -15.41 14.67 14.92
C GLU A 252 -14.66 13.71 13.97
N GLY A 253 -14.58 12.43 14.33
CA GLY A 253 -13.99 11.40 13.49
C GLY A 253 -14.89 11.02 12.30
N LEU A 254 -16.21 11.08 12.47
CA LEU A 254 -17.20 10.81 11.42
C LEU A 254 -17.36 11.96 10.42
N ASP A 255 -17.19 13.20 10.88
CA ASP A 255 -17.31 14.41 10.04
C ASP A 255 -16.12 14.62 9.08
N ARG A 256 -15.03 13.87 9.24
CA ARG A 256 -13.79 13.98 8.45
C ARG A 256 -13.66 12.90 7.37
#